data_AF-A0AAN9QVU2-F1
#
_entry.id   AF-A0AAN9QVU2-F1
#
_cell.length_a   1.000
_cell.length_b   1.000
_cell.length_c   1.000
_cell.angle_alpha   90.00
_cell.angle_beta   90.00
_cell.angle_gamma   90.00
#
_symmetry.space_group_name_H-M   'P 1'
#
loop_
_entity.id
_entity.type
_entity.pdbx_description
1 polymer ?
#
loop_
_entity_poly.entity_id
_entity_poly.type
_entity_poly.pdbx_seq_one_letter_code
_entity_poly.pdbx_strand_id
1 'polypeptide(L)'
;MTRHFLLLSLLFFASTFSCLVPTVTAVDASGDTDFTRARVAVSTALDEASAAATYLSQQTAPANKDSGKPGGGAVKDCFTNLEDAVDMIRDSFKQMQSLKPDGDSSSVRFEVSNVQTWMSTALTNADTCTDGLEGEEGPLKTNISDRLVKVKKLISNALALVNDFAKTLPTN
;
A
#
# COMPACT_ATOMS: atom_id res chain seq x y z
N MET A 1 -11.42 31.30 2.77
CA MET A 1 -10.13 31.32 2.02
C MET A 1 -9.63 29.90 1.75
N THR A 2 -10.43 29.08 1.05
CA THR A 2 -10.14 27.64 0.89
C THR A 2 -10.40 27.13 -0.53
N ARG A 3 -10.82 28.01 -1.46
CA ARG A 3 -11.04 27.66 -2.88
C ARG A 3 -9.86 27.99 -3.78
N HIS A 4 -8.81 28.65 -3.27
CA HIS A 4 -7.63 29.04 -4.06
C HIS A 4 -6.46 28.04 -3.95
N PHE A 5 -6.45 27.16 -2.93
CA PHE A 5 -5.40 26.15 -2.75
C PHE A 5 -5.64 24.84 -3.54
N LEU A 6 -6.89 24.58 -3.96
CA LEU A 6 -7.23 23.39 -4.75
C LEU A 6 -6.90 23.51 -6.25
N LEU A 7 -6.58 24.72 -6.74
CA LEU A 7 -6.27 24.95 -8.16
C LEU A 7 -4.76 24.90 -8.46
N LEU A 8 -3.90 24.94 -7.44
CA LEU A 8 -2.44 24.89 -7.62
C LEU A 8 -1.85 23.47 -7.56
N SER A 9 -2.59 22.49 -7.05
CA SER A 9 -2.18 21.08 -7.03
C SER A 9 -2.49 20.33 -8.33
N LEU A 10 -3.31 20.90 -9.22
CA LEU A 10 -3.67 20.29 -10.51
C LEU A 10 -2.70 20.64 -11.65
N LEU A 11 -1.75 21.56 -11.45
CA LEU A 11 -0.80 21.99 -12.49
C LEU A 11 0.57 21.29 -12.41
N PHE A 12 0.81 20.40 -11.45
CA PHE A 12 2.06 19.64 -11.37
C PHE A 12 2.00 18.23 -11.99
N PHE A 13 0.82 17.72 -12.32
CA PHE A 13 0.68 16.40 -12.97
C PHE A 13 0.68 16.45 -14.51
N ALA A 14 0.77 17.63 -15.12
CA ALA A 14 0.61 17.78 -16.57
C ALA A 14 1.92 17.80 -17.39
N SER A 15 3.09 17.69 -16.76
CA SER A 15 4.36 18.01 -17.46
C SER A 15 5.26 16.82 -17.81
N THR A 16 4.82 15.56 -17.72
CA THR A 16 5.65 14.42 -18.16
C THR A 16 5.03 13.48 -19.19
N PHE A 17 3.81 13.73 -19.66
CA PHE A 17 3.21 12.94 -20.73
C PHE A 17 3.15 13.72 -22.04
N SER A 18 4.34 14.02 -22.58
CA SER A 18 4.50 14.28 -24.01
C SER A 18 5.82 13.69 -24.46
N CYS A 19 5.78 12.40 -24.82
CA CYS A 19 6.09 11.96 -26.17
C CYS A 19 6.10 10.43 -26.24
N LEU A 20 5.60 9.93 -27.38
CA LEU A 20 5.71 8.57 -27.94
C LEU A 20 4.52 7.61 -27.71
N VAL A 21 3.57 7.71 -28.65
CA VAL A 21 2.61 6.68 -29.14
C VAL A 21 3.40 5.84 -30.20
N PRO A 22 3.18 4.53 -30.51
CA PRO A 22 1.85 3.94 -30.81
C PRO A 22 1.63 2.43 -30.57
N THR A 23 0.40 2.08 -30.13
CA THR A 23 -0.56 1.13 -30.77
C THR A 23 -1.59 0.78 -29.70
N VAL A 24 -2.67 1.56 -29.62
CA VAL A 24 -3.85 1.16 -28.85
C VAL A 24 -4.61 0.18 -29.75
N THR A 25 -4.35 -1.12 -29.58
CA THR A 25 -5.37 -2.11 -29.94
C THR A 25 -6.59 -1.79 -29.10
N ALA A 26 -7.78 -1.78 -29.71
CA ALA A 26 -9.03 -1.66 -28.98
C ALA A 26 -9.06 -2.74 -27.89
N VAL A 27 -8.82 -2.34 -26.64
CA VAL A 27 -8.99 -3.20 -25.47
C VAL A 27 -10.43 -3.02 -25.05
N ASP A 28 -11.18 -4.11 -25.03
CA ASP A 28 -12.58 -4.15 -24.67
C ASP A 28 -12.85 -3.47 -23.32
N ALA A 29 -14.02 -2.86 -23.23
CA ALA A 29 -14.41 -1.94 -22.19
C ALA A 29 -14.31 -2.52 -20.75
N SER A 30 -13.54 -1.81 -19.93
CA SER A 30 -13.83 -1.45 -18.53
C SER A 30 -13.61 -2.43 -17.36
N GLY A 31 -13.23 -3.70 -17.59
CA GLY A 31 -12.92 -4.64 -16.48
C GLY A 31 -11.43 -4.92 -16.26
N ASP A 32 -10.71 -5.22 -17.33
CA ASP A 32 -9.37 -5.81 -17.27
C ASP A 32 -8.26 -4.81 -16.90
N THR A 33 -8.39 -3.56 -17.35
CA THR A 33 -7.43 -2.50 -17.02
C THR A 33 -7.51 -2.09 -15.56
N ASP A 34 -8.72 -2.02 -14.98
CA ASP A 34 -8.93 -1.58 -13.60
C ASP A 34 -8.45 -2.64 -12.61
N PHE A 35 -8.77 -3.92 -12.89
CA PHE A 35 -8.22 -5.06 -12.18
C PHE A 35 -6.69 -5.08 -12.21
N THR A 36 -6.11 -4.93 -13.40
CA THR A 36 -4.65 -4.95 -13.57
C THR A 36 -3.98 -3.81 -12.80
N ARG A 37 -4.53 -2.58 -12.86
CA ARG A 37 -4.01 -1.44 -12.09
C ARG A 37 -4.07 -1.70 -10.59
N ALA A 38 -5.20 -2.20 -10.09
CA ALA A 38 -5.37 -2.52 -8.68
C ALA A 38 -4.36 -3.60 -8.23
N ARG A 39 -4.20 -4.67 -9.01
CA ARG A 39 -3.26 -5.76 -8.70
C ARG A 39 -1.80 -5.28 -8.67
N VAL A 40 -1.39 -4.46 -9.64
CA VAL A 40 -0.05 -3.87 -9.69
C VAL A 40 0.17 -2.94 -8.50
N ALA A 41 -0.82 -2.15 -8.11
CA ALA A 41 -0.72 -1.27 -6.95
C ALA A 41 -0.58 -2.05 -5.63
N VAL A 42 -1.34 -3.13 -5.45
CA VAL A 42 -1.20 -4.04 -4.28
C VAL A 42 0.19 -4.69 -4.26
N SER A 43 0.70 -5.15 -5.40
CA SER A 43 2.08 -5.68 -5.51
C SER A 43 3.13 -4.63 -5.13
N THR A 44 2.97 -3.40 -5.61
CA THR A 44 3.91 -2.30 -5.32
C THR A 44 3.89 -1.95 -3.82
N ALA A 45 2.70 -1.95 -3.21
CA ALA A 45 2.57 -1.75 -1.76
C ALA A 45 3.23 -2.89 -0.97
N LEU A 46 3.12 -4.14 -1.46
CA LEU A 46 3.76 -5.30 -0.84
C LEU A 46 5.29 -5.19 -0.85
N ASP A 47 5.86 -4.81 -1.99
CA ASP A 47 7.31 -4.64 -2.14
C ASP A 47 7.86 -3.57 -1.19
N GLU A 48 7.18 -2.42 -1.12
CA GLU A 48 7.59 -1.34 -0.23
C GLU A 48 7.44 -1.72 1.26
N ALA A 49 6.31 -2.32 1.63
CA ALA A 49 6.06 -2.75 3.01
C ALA A 49 7.09 -3.82 3.44
N SER A 50 7.42 -4.76 2.56
CA SER A 50 8.43 -5.79 2.82
C SER A 50 9.83 -5.20 2.97
N ALA A 51 10.18 -4.20 2.15
CA ALA A 51 11.45 -3.47 2.26
C ALA A 51 11.54 -2.69 3.58
N ALA A 52 10.45 -2.05 4.00
CA ALA A 52 10.37 -1.36 5.28
C ALA A 52 10.47 -2.35 6.47
N ALA A 53 9.74 -3.47 6.44
CA ALA A 53 9.82 -4.52 7.46
C ALA A 53 11.24 -5.09 7.58
N THR A 54 11.92 -5.30 6.45
CA THR A 54 13.33 -5.73 6.43
C THR A 54 14.25 -4.71 7.08
N TYR A 55 14.02 -3.42 6.84
CA TYR A 55 14.78 -2.38 7.52
C TYR A 55 14.54 -2.40 9.03
N LEU A 56 13.27 -2.49 9.47
CA LEU A 56 12.91 -2.50 10.89
C LEU A 56 13.49 -3.72 11.62
N SER A 57 13.45 -4.90 11.00
CA SER A 57 14.01 -6.12 11.61
C SER A 57 15.50 -5.98 11.92
N GLN A 58 16.26 -5.33 11.05
CA GLN A 58 17.69 -5.02 11.28
C GLN A 58 17.90 -4.09 12.48
N GLN A 59 16.95 -3.20 12.78
CA GLN A 59 17.04 -2.29 13.93
C GLN A 59 16.66 -2.97 15.24
N THR A 60 15.90 -4.07 15.19
CA THR A 60 15.54 -4.87 16.37
C THR A 60 16.60 -5.91 16.76
N ALA A 61 17.60 -6.14 15.90
CA ALA A 61 18.66 -7.09 16.17
C ALA A 61 19.51 -6.67 17.39
N PRO A 62 20.04 -7.62 18.19
CA PRO A 62 20.97 -7.30 19.26
C PRO A 62 22.19 -6.57 18.67
N ALA A 63 22.53 -5.41 19.22
CA ALA A 63 23.69 -4.66 18.76
C ALA A 63 24.96 -5.48 18.98
N ASN A 64 25.75 -5.67 17.92
CA ASN A 64 27.18 -5.88 18.11
C ASN A 64 27.75 -4.58 18.71
N LYS A 65 28.82 -4.69 19.50
CA LYS A 65 29.41 -3.58 20.28
C LYS A 65 29.76 -2.31 19.45
N ASP A 66 29.82 -2.41 18.13
CA ASP A 66 30.15 -1.33 17.18
C ASP A 66 28.93 -0.69 16.48
N SER A 67 27.76 -1.31 16.60
CA SER A 67 26.48 -0.77 16.09
C SER A 67 25.75 -0.09 17.25
N GLY A 68 25.22 1.11 17.04
CA GLY A 68 24.54 1.90 18.07
C GLY A 68 23.44 1.14 18.83
N LYS A 69 22.85 1.80 19.84
CA LYS A 69 21.83 1.20 20.72
C LYS A 69 20.73 0.53 19.86
N PRO A 70 20.40 -0.76 20.08
CA PRO A 70 19.31 -1.42 19.38
C PRO A 70 18.02 -0.60 19.47
N GLY A 71 17.16 -0.73 18.47
CA GLY A 71 15.79 -0.22 18.55
C GLY A 71 15.15 -0.71 19.85
N GLY A 72 14.58 0.23 20.62
CA GLY A 72 13.89 -0.07 21.87
C GLY A 72 12.63 -0.92 21.67
N GLY A 73 11.90 -1.20 22.76
CA GLY A 73 10.65 -1.95 22.71
C GLY A 73 9.66 -1.41 21.68
N ALA A 74 9.53 -0.08 21.56
CA ALA A 74 8.67 0.57 20.58
C ALA A 74 9.03 0.22 19.12
N VAL A 75 10.31 0.10 18.78
CA VAL A 75 10.75 -0.29 17.42
C VAL A 75 10.39 -1.75 17.14
N LYS A 76 10.48 -2.61 18.15
CA LYS A 76 10.07 -4.01 18.04
C LYS A 76 8.57 -4.14 17.85
N ASP A 77 7.78 -3.40 18.63
CA ASP A 77 6.32 -3.42 18.51
C ASP A 77 5.87 -2.86 17.15
N CYS A 78 6.52 -1.80 16.67
CA CYS A 78 6.32 -1.26 15.32
C CYS A 78 6.67 -2.32 14.26
N PHE A 79 7.80 -3.03 14.39
CA PHE A 79 8.16 -4.11 13.48
C PHE A 79 7.06 -5.18 13.39
N THR A 80 6.53 -5.65 14.52
CA THR A 80 5.44 -6.63 14.55
C THR A 80 4.18 -6.11 13.84
N ASN A 81 3.75 -4.87 14.10
CA ASN A 81 2.61 -4.28 13.40
C ASN A 81 2.86 -4.20 11.88
N LEU A 82 4.06 -3.83 11.46
CA LEU A 82 4.40 -3.76 10.04
C LEU A 82 4.49 -5.13 9.38
N GLU A 83 4.93 -6.16 10.10
CA GLU A 83 4.92 -7.56 9.64
C GLU A 83 3.48 -8.04 9.41
N ASP A 84 2.57 -7.77 10.35
CA ASP A 84 1.15 -8.05 10.17
C ASP A 84 0.56 -7.31 8.96
N ALA A 85 0.96 -6.05 8.75
CA ALA A 85 0.57 -5.30 7.55
C ALA A 85 1.07 -5.97 6.26
N VAL A 86 2.31 -6.45 6.22
CA VAL A 86 2.89 -7.17 5.08
C VAL A 86 2.09 -8.44 4.79
N ASP A 87 1.69 -9.20 5.81
CA ASP A 87 0.90 -10.41 5.65
C ASP A 87 -0.48 -10.13 5.07
N MET A 88 -1.17 -9.09 5.58
CA MET A 88 -2.46 -8.64 5.03
C MET A 88 -2.35 -8.21 3.55
N ILE A 89 -1.30 -7.49 3.17
CA ILE A 89 -1.07 -7.08 1.78
C ILE A 89 -0.73 -8.31 0.91
N ARG A 90 0.03 -9.27 1.44
CA ARG A 90 0.38 -10.49 0.71
C ARG A 90 -0.86 -11.34 0.43
N ASP A 91 -1.74 -11.49 1.40
CA ASP A 91 -2.99 -12.25 1.21
C ASP A 91 -3.94 -11.54 0.26
N SER A 92 -4.02 -10.20 0.35
CA SER A 92 -4.68 -9.35 -0.66
C SER A 92 -4.14 -9.62 -2.07
N PHE A 93 -2.81 -9.66 -2.22
CA PHE A 93 -2.18 -9.91 -3.52
C PHE A 93 -2.48 -11.32 -4.05
N LYS A 94 -2.37 -12.36 -3.21
CA LYS A 94 -2.71 -13.74 -3.58
C LYS A 94 -4.15 -13.88 -4.02
N GLN A 95 -5.08 -13.24 -3.29
CA GLN A 95 -6.49 -13.21 -3.65
C GLN A 95 -6.68 -12.56 -5.01
N MET A 96 -6.01 -11.42 -5.27
CA MET A 96 -6.05 -10.80 -6.58
C MET A 96 -5.43 -11.66 -7.69
N GLN A 97 -4.50 -12.56 -7.39
CA GLN A 97 -3.98 -13.51 -8.39
C GLN A 97 -4.94 -14.68 -8.68
N SER A 98 -5.74 -15.09 -7.70
CA SER A 98 -6.72 -16.17 -7.83
C SER A 98 -8.08 -15.72 -8.39
N LEU A 99 -8.34 -14.41 -8.38
CA LEU A 99 -9.55 -13.82 -8.94
C LEU A 99 -9.72 -14.17 -10.43
N LYS A 100 -10.96 -14.53 -10.79
CA LYS A 100 -11.43 -14.69 -12.17
C LYS A 100 -12.43 -13.57 -12.46
N PRO A 101 -12.01 -12.43 -13.05
CA PRO A 101 -12.87 -11.25 -13.21
C PRO A 101 -14.12 -11.50 -14.07
N ASP A 102 -14.10 -12.53 -14.90
CA ASP A 102 -15.18 -13.02 -15.75
C ASP A 102 -16.06 -14.10 -15.09
N GLY A 103 -15.79 -14.45 -13.83
CA GLY A 103 -16.54 -15.42 -13.05
C GLY A 103 -17.89 -14.91 -12.53
N ASP A 104 -18.53 -15.71 -11.68
CA ASP A 104 -19.78 -15.31 -11.00
C ASP A 104 -19.59 -13.99 -10.23
N SER A 105 -20.40 -12.99 -10.55
CA SER A 105 -20.28 -11.63 -10.02
C SER A 105 -20.36 -11.56 -8.50
N SER A 106 -21.18 -12.41 -7.88
CA SER A 106 -21.34 -12.43 -6.42
C SER A 106 -20.11 -13.02 -5.73
N SER A 107 -19.54 -14.08 -6.29
CA SER A 107 -18.29 -14.67 -5.84
C SER A 107 -17.12 -13.69 -6.02
N VAL A 108 -16.98 -13.08 -7.20
CA VAL A 108 -15.90 -12.11 -7.46
C VAL A 108 -15.99 -10.92 -6.50
N ARG A 109 -17.20 -10.39 -6.25
CA ARG A 109 -17.40 -9.29 -5.31
C ARG A 109 -17.05 -9.68 -3.88
N PHE A 110 -17.39 -10.89 -3.44
CA PHE A 110 -17.03 -11.39 -2.13
C PHE A 110 -15.50 -11.47 -1.97
N GLU A 111 -14.80 -12.04 -2.94
CA GLU A 111 -13.34 -12.14 -2.92
C GLU A 111 -12.67 -10.76 -2.94
N VAL A 112 -13.19 -9.80 -3.70
CA VAL A 112 -12.70 -8.41 -3.68
C VAL A 112 -12.95 -7.72 -2.33
N SER A 113 -14.04 -8.06 -1.63
CA SER A 113 -14.31 -7.52 -0.28
C SER A 113 -13.29 -8.00 0.76
N ASN A 114 -12.73 -9.21 0.60
CA ASN A 114 -11.62 -9.69 1.41
C ASN A 114 -10.38 -8.83 1.19
N VAL A 115 -10.03 -8.55 -0.08
CA VAL A 115 -8.92 -7.65 -0.44
C VAL A 115 -9.09 -6.27 0.19
N GLN A 116 -10.29 -5.68 0.10
CA GLN A 116 -10.58 -4.37 0.72
C GLN A 116 -10.38 -4.39 2.23
N THR A 117 -10.84 -5.44 2.89
CA THR A 117 -10.73 -5.62 4.34
C THR A 117 -9.27 -5.73 4.75
N TRP A 118 -8.52 -6.65 4.16
CA TRP A 118 -7.11 -6.86 4.50
C TRP A 118 -6.26 -5.63 4.19
N MET A 119 -6.46 -4.95 3.05
CA MET A 119 -5.74 -3.71 2.74
C MET A 119 -6.06 -2.58 3.73
N SER A 120 -7.30 -2.47 4.21
CA SER A 120 -7.69 -1.50 5.25
C SER A 120 -7.06 -1.83 6.60
N THR A 121 -6.99 -3.12 6.95
CA THR A 121 -6.29 -3.59 8.15
C THR A 121 -4.78 -3.32 8.05
N ALA A 122 -4.17 -3.56 6.88
CA ALA A 122 -2.76 -3.26 6.66
C ALA A 122 -2.44 -1.77 6.87
N LEU A 123 -3.32 -0.88 6.41
CA LEU A 123 -3.18 0.56 6.65
C LEU A 123 -3.24 0.89 8.15
N THR A 124 -4.24 0.34 8.85
CA THR A 124 -4.40 0.49 10.30
C THR A 124 -3.17 0.01 11.07
N ASN A 125 -2.59 -1.13 10.69
CA ASN A 125 -1.38 -1.67 11.32
C ASN A 125 -0.16 -0.77 11.07
N ALA A 126 -0.01 -0.23 9.85
CA ALA A 126 1.06 0.73 9.54
C ALA A 126 0.89 2.07 10.29
N ASP A 127 -0.34 2.51 10.53
CA ASP A 127 -0.63 3.65 11.41
C ASP A 127 -0.27 3.33 12.87
N THR A 128 -0.68 2.18 13.39
CA THR A 128 -0.36 1.72 14.75
C THR A 128 1.15 1.64 14.99
N CYS A 129 1.92 1.19 13.99
CA CYS A 129 3.39 1.23 14.02
C CYS A 129 3.91 2.68 14.18
N THR A 130 3.35 3.62 13.42
CA THR A 130 3.75 5.03 13.50
C THR A 130 3.45 5.62 14.88
N ASP A 131 2.24 5.37 15.40
CA ASP A 131 1.77 5.89 16.69
C ASP A 131 2.58 5.30 17.86
N GLY A 132 2.98 4.03 17.76
CA GLY A 132 3.84 3.37 18.75
C GLY A 132 5.24 4.00 18.89
N LEU A 133 5.68 4.82 17.93
CA LEU A 133 6.98 5.50 17.95
C LEU A 133 6.93 6.93 18.49
N GLU A 134 5.77 7.45 18.92
CA GLU A 134 5.64 8.84 19.35
C GLU A 134 6.62 9.23 20.47
N GLY A 135 6.90 8.32 21.40
CA GLY A 135 7.85 8.52 22.51
C GLY A 135 9.33 8.25 22.19
N GLU A 136 9.64 7.73 21.00
CA GLU A 136 11.03 7.56 20.55
C GLU A 136 11.59 8.88 20.02
N GLU A 137 12.90 9.05 19.94
CA GLU A 137 13.52 10.28 19.43
C GLU A 137 14.77 10.00 18.59
N GLY A 138 15.13 10.95 17.73
CA GLY A 138 16.38 10.93 16.96
C GLY A 138 16.28 10.24 15.59
N PRO A 139 17.44 10.08 14.91
CA PRO A 139 17.48 9.73 13.48
C PRO A 139 16.82 8.39 13.14
N LEU A 140 16.86 7.43 14.08
CA LEU A 140 16.23 6.13 13.88
C LEU A 140 14.71 6.26 13.72
N LYS A 141 14.03 7.03 14.59
CA LYS A 141 12.60 7.32 14.49
C LYS A 141 12.28 7.98 13.16
N THR A 142 13.00 9.05 12.80
CA THR A 142 12.79 9.76 11.53
C THR A 142 12.87 8.82 10.33
N ASN A 143 13.91 7.98 10.27
CA ASN A 143 14.09 7.03 9.18
C ASN A 143 12.97 5.97 9.12
N ILE A 144 12.44 5.52 10.26
CA ILE A 144 11.32 4.59 10.30
C ILE A 144 10.03 5.29 9.85
N SER A 145 9.74 6.47 10.40
CA SER A 145 8.55 7.26 10.07
C SER A 145 8.49 7.61 8.59
N ASP A 146 9.59 8.02 7.96
CA ASP A 146 9.63 8.35 6.53
C ASP A 146 9.27 7.15 5.65
N ARG A 147 9.74 5.95 6.02
CA ARG A 147 9.39 4.70 5.34
C ARG A 147 7.91 4.37 5.53
N LEU A 148 7.39 4.49 6.75
CA LEU A 148 5.98 4.22 7.04
C LEU A 148 5.05 5.20 6.31
N VAL A 149 5.41 6.48 6.18
CA VAL A 149 4.65 7.45 5.37
C VAL A 149 4.53 6.96 3.91
N LYS A 150 5.62 6.46 3.33
CA LYS A 150 5.61 5.93 1.97
C LYS A 150 4.78 4.65 1.86
N VAL A 151 4.93 3.70 2.80
CA VAL A 151 4.13 2.47 2.86
C VAL A 151 2.63 2.80 2.93
N LYS A 152 2.22 3.65 3.89
CA LYS A 152 0.82 4.05 4.08
C LYS A 152 0.21 4.70 2.84
N LYS A 153 0.99 5.54 2.15
CA LYS A 153 0.56 6.15 0.88
C LYS A 153 0.32 5.09 -0.20
N LEU A 154 1.19 4.11 -0.35
CA LEU A 154 1.03 3.05 -1.34
C LEU A 154 -0.14 2.11 -1.01
N ILE A 155 -0.32 1.75 0.27
CA ILE A 155 -1.49 0.98 0.72
C ILE A 155 -2.78 1.75 0.40
N SER A 156 -2.84 3.04 0.73
CA SER A 156 -4.01 3.89 0.47
C SER A 156 -4.32 4.00 -1.04
N ASN A 157 -3.29 4.20 -1.86
CA ASN A 157 -3.44 4.24 -3.33
C ASN A 157 -3.94 2.89 -3.87
N ALA A 158 -3.40 1.78 -3.38
CA ALA A 158 -3.82 0.45 -3.79
C ALA A 158 -5.28 0.17 -3.38
N LEU A 159 -5.67 0.54 -2.15
CA LEU A 159 -7.04 0.41 -1.66
C LEU A 159 -8.02 1.24 -2.51
N ALA A 160 -7.63 2.45 -2.92
CA ALA A 160 -8.45 3.27 -3.84
C ALA A 160 -8.69 2.56 -5.18
N LEU A 161 -7.65 1.96 -5.77
CA LEU A 161 -7.76 1.24 -7.03
C LEU A 161 -8.56 -0.07 -6.90
N VAL A 162 -8.42 -0.79 -5.78
CA VAL A 162 -9.26 -1.96 -5.47
C VAL A 162 -10.72 -1.54 -5.35
N ASN A 163 -11.00 -0.43 -4.68
CA ASN A 163 -12.36 0.12 -4.56
C ASN A 163 -12.94 0.54 -5.91
N ASP A 164 -12.13 1.10 -6.80
CA ASP A 164 -12.58 1.46 -8.15
C ASP A 164 -12.88 0.23 -8.99
N PHE A 165 -12.01 -0.79 -8.96
CA PHE A 165 -12.30 -2.09 -9.58
C PHE A 165 -13.58 -2.73 -9.03
N ALA A 166 -13.82 -2.68 -7.73
CA ALA A 166 -15.05 -3.24 -7.13
C ALA A 166 -16.34 -2.59 -7.67
N LYS A 167 -16.27 -1.32 -8.10
CA LYS A 167 -17.41 -0.58 -8.69
C LYS A 167 -17.67 -0.96 -10.15
N THR A 168 -16.67 -1.49 -10.86
CA THR A 168 -16.87 -1.95 -12.25
C THR A 168 -17.54 -3.32 -12.32
N LEU A 169 -17.58 -4.06 -11.21
CA LEU A 169 -18.25 -5.36 -11.13
C LEU A 169 -19.79 -5.18 -11.21
N PRO A 170 -20.50 -6.02 -11.98
CA PRO A 170 -21.97 -5.97 -12.06
C PRO A 170 -22.65 -6.13 -10.70
N THR A 171 -23.69 -5.35 -10.45
CA THR A 171 -24.60 -5.54 -9.30
C THR A 171 -25.77 -6.41 -9.75
N ASN A 172 -26.02 -7.50 -9.02
CA ASN A 172 -27.13 -8.41 -9.28
C ASN A 172 -28.48 -7.80 -8.87
#